data_AF-A0A059G3G8-F1
#
_entry.id   AF-A0A059G3G8-F1
#
_cell.length_a   1.000
_cell.length_b   1.000
_cell.length_c   1.000
_cell.angle_alpha   90.00
_cell.angle_beta   90.00
_cell.angle_gamma   90.00
#
_symmetry.space_group_name_H-M   'P 1'
#
loop_
_entity.id
_entity.type
_entity.pdbx_description
1 polymer ?
#
loop_
_entity_poly.entity_id
_entity_poly.type
_entity_poly.pdbx_seq_one_letter_code
_entity_poly.pdbx_strand_id
1 'polypeptide(L)'
;MGRYKSVLMAKKDAREFPYRVALPIPPTGHGKRLDIIAAWINTNIGPDWRMHSHLERGEHMALYMFRTEQLASHYRQALSSGELDVGT
;
A
#
# COMPACT_ATOMS: atom_id res chain seq x y z
N MET A 1 16.08 -9.91 9.29
CA MET A 1 16.44 -8.59 8.72
C MET A 1 16.59 -8.74 7.21
N GLY A 2 15.49 -8.68 6.44
CA GLY A 2 15.49 -8.80 4.98
C GLY A 2 15.50 -7.41 4.33
N ARG A 3 16.66 -6.76 4.33
CA ARG A 3 16.87 -5.42 3.76
C ARG A 3 16.78 -5.51 2.23
N TYR A 4 15.77 -4.85 1.66
CA TYR A 4 15.49 -4.64 0.24
C TYR A 4 15.09 -5.89 -0.57
N LYS A 5 13.87 -5.88 -1.11
CA LYS A 5 13.48 -6.79 -2.21
C LYS A 5 14.45 -6.56 -3.37
N SER A 6 14.93 -7.63 -4.00
CA SER A 6 15.78 -7.51 -5.18
C SER A 6 15.07 -6.68 -6.26
N VAL A 7 15.82 -5.90 -7.04
CA VAL A 7 15.26 -5.10 -8.16
C VAL A 7 14.44 -5.98 -9.11
N LEU A 8 14.84 -7.24 -9.28
CA LEU A 8 14.12 -8.23 -10.06
C LEU A 8 12.73 -8.56 -9.47
N MET A 9 12.63 -8.72 -8.15
CA MET A 9 11.34 -8.90 -7.48
C MET A 9 10.48 -7.64 -7.56
N ALA A 10 11.06 -6.45 -7.39
CA ALA A 10 10.31 -5.20 -7.56
C ALA A 10 9.75 -5.05 -8.99
N LYS A 11 10.53 -5.42 -10.02
CA LYS A 11 10.08 -5.44 -11.42
C LYS A 11 9.05 -6.55 -11.70
N LYS A 12 9.10 -7.66 -10.97
CA LYS A 12 8.10 -8.73 -11.06
C LYS A 12 6.78 -8.26 -10.44
N ASP A 13 6.82 -7.77 -9.21
CA ASP A 13 5.66 -7.20 -8.52
C ASP A 13 5.02 -6.07 -9.34
N ALA A 14 5.83 -5.19 -9.93
CA ALA A 14 5.32 -4.12 -10.80
C ALA A 14 4.58 -4.61 -12.06
N ARG A 15 4.89 -5.83 -12.54
CA ARG A 15 4.21 -6.46 -13.69
C ARG A 15 2.97 -7.24 -13.25
N GLU A 16 3.05 -7.95 -12.12
CA GLU A 16 1.93 -8.74 -11.59
C GLU A 16 0.86 -7.89 -10.89
N PHE A 17 1.25 -6.70 -10.41
CA PHE A 17 0.39 -5.75 -9.69
C PHE A 17 0.50 -4.36 -10.33
N PRO A 18 -0.06 -4.16 -11.55
CA PRO A 18 0.17 -2.95 -12.32
C PRO A 18 -0.60 -1.73 -11.77
N TYR A 19 -1.66 -1.94 -10.99
CA TYR A 19 -2.51 -0.86 -10.49
C TYR A 19 -2.00 -0.33 -9.16
N ARG A 20 -1.75 0.98 -9.07
CA ARG A 20 -1.03 1.57 -7.94
C ARG A 20 -1.82 2.68 -7.26
N VAL A 21 -1.68 2.74 -5.94
CA VAL A 21 -2.25 3.78 -5.09
C VAL A 21 -1.15 4.24 -4.14
N ALA A 22 -0.76 5.50 -4.27
CA ALA A 22 0.26 6.11 -3.42
C ALA A 22 -0.40 6.80 -2.24
N LEU A 23 0.15 6.61 -1.04
CA LEU A 23 -0.30 7.25 0.19
C LEU A 23 0.91 7.91 0.87
N PRO A 24 0.83 9.21 1.22
CA PRO A 24 1.90 9.86 1.97
C PRO A 24 2.00 9.25 3.38
N ILE A 25 3.23 8.92 3.77
CA ILE A 25 3.61 8.48 5.11
C ILE A 25 4.41 9.62 5.75
N PRO A 26 3.85 10.33 6.75
CA PRO A 26 4.63 11.29 7.51
C PRO A 26 5.79 10.59 8.24
N PRO A 27 6.89 11.31 8.52
CA PRO A 27 8.11 10.74 9.05
C PRO A 27 7.97 10.12 10.46
N THR A 28 6.88 10.42 11.18
CA THR A 28 6.62 9.90 12.54
C THR A 28 5.16 9.45 12.68
N GLY A 29 4.92 8.42 13.50
CA GLY A 29 3.57 8.06 13.99
C GLY A 29 2.72 7.10 13.15
N HIS A 30 3.12 6.73 11.92
CA HIS A 30 2.24 5.96 11.01
C HIS A 30 2.35 4.44 11.06
N GLY A 31 3.18 3.85 11.94
CA GLY A 31 3.28 2.39 12.06
C GLY A 31 1.92 1.72 12.26
N LYS A 32 1.15 2.18 13.28
CA LYS A 32 -0.21 1.69 13.56
C LYS A 32 -1.16 1.85 12.37
N ARG A 33 -1.05 2.96 11.63
CA ARG A 33 -1.92 3.24 10.46
C ARG A 33 -1.59 2.31 9.28
N LEU A 34 -0.32 2.08 9.01
CA LEU A 34 0.10 1.12 7.98
C LEU A 34 -0.34 -0.30 8.32
N ASP A 35 -0.31 -0.68 9.60
CA ASP A 35 -0.81 -1.97 10.07
C ASP A 35 -2.32 -2.09 9.92
N ILE A 36 -3.10 -1.06 10.27
CA ILE A 36 -4.56 -1.00 10.05
C ILE A 36 -4.89 -1.15 8.56
N ILE A 37 -4.18 -0.41 7.70
CA ILE A 37 -4.36 -0.48 6.25
C ILE A 37 -4.04 -1.89 5.74
N ALA A 38 -2.91 -2.45 6.14
CA ALA A 38 -2.50 -3.79 5.73
C ALA A 38 -3.53 -4.86 6.18
N ALA A 39 -4.03 -4.74 7.41
CA ALA A 39 -5.07 -5.62 7.93
C ALA A 39 -6.37 -5.50 7.12
N TRP A 40 -6.83 -4.27 6.86
CA TRP A 40 -8.03 -4.03 6.06
C TRP A 40 -7.90 -4.59 4.64
N ILE A 41 -6.74 -4.40 3.98
CA ILE A 41 -6.51 -4.95 2.64
C ILE A 41 -6.55 -6.48 2.68
N ASN A 42 -5.91 -7.10 3.67
CA ASN A 42 -5.95 -8.56 3.81
C ASN A 42 -7.38 -9.09 4.01
N THR A 43 -8.23 -8.38 4.75
CA THR A 43 -9.62 -8.76 5.00
C THR A 43 -10.53 -8.54 3.79
N ASN A 44 -10.41 -7.40 3.11
CA ASN A 44 -11.38 -6.96 2.08
C ASN A 44 -10.94 -7.25 0.64
N ILE A 45 -9.64 -7.45 0.42
CA ILE A 45 -9.04 -7.69 -0.91
C ILE A 45 -8.37 -9.07 -0.96
N GLY A 46 -7.77 -9.52 0.14
CA GLY A 46 -7.02 -10.78 0.19
C GLY A 46 -5.54 -10.61 -0.19
N PRO A 47 -4.81 -11.69 -0.50
CA PRO A 47 -3.34 -11.66 -0.69
C PRO A 47 -2.87 -11.01 -2.00
N ASP A 48 -3.79 -10.50 -2.82
CA ASP A 48 -3.54 -9.95 -4.17
C ASP A 48 -3.11 -8.47 -4.15
N TRP A 49 -2.18 -8.15 -3.23
CA TRP A 49 -1.57 -6.83 -3.14
C TRP A 49 -0.09 -6.88 -2.75
N ARG A 50 0.63 -5.80 -3.04
CA ARG A 50 2.03 -5.59 -2.64
C ARG A 50 2.20 -4.16 -2.17
N MET A 51 3.11 -3.93 -1.22
CA MET A 51 3.46 -2.57 -0.77
C MET A 51 4.96 -2.34 -0.95
N HIS A 52 5.30 -1.20 -1.54
CA HIS A 52 6.67 -0.68 -1.56
C HIS A 52 6.68 0.70 -0.90
N SER A 53 7.71 1.02 -0.12
CA SER A 53 7.99 2.40 0.26
C SER A 53 8.93 3.03 -0.76
N HIS A 54 8.70 4.29 -1.12
CA HIS A 54 9.65 5.09 -1.87
C HIS A 54 9.70 6.52 -1.31
N LEU A 55 10.78 7.23 -1.62
CA LEU A 55 10.93 8.64 -1.31
C LEU A 55 10.64 9.44 -2.58
N GLU A 56 9.66 10.33 -2.53
CA GLU A 56 9.33 11.23 -3.63
C GLU A 56 9.32 12.68 -3.10
N ARG A 57 10.12 13.56 -3.73
CA ARG A 57 10.22 14.99 -3.37
C ARG A 57 10.49 15.29 -1.88
N GLY A 58 11.17 14.37 -1.19
CA GLY A 58 11.48 14.48 0.24
C GLY A 58 10.42 13.90 1.17
N GLU A 59 9.32 13.37 0.63
CA GLU A 59 8.23 12.74 1.36
C GLU A 59 8.31 11.21 1.23
N HIS A 60 8.10 10.50 2.34
CA HIS A 60 7.97 9.05 2.31
C HIS A 60 6.58 8.70 1.80
N MET A 61 6.50 7.83 0.79
CA MET A 61 5.25 7.37 0.20
C MET A 61 5.14 5.85 0.32
N ALA A 62 3.97 5.36 0.72
CA ALA A 62 3.60 3.96 0.57
C ALA A 62 2.91 3.78 -0.77
N LEU A 63 3.49 2.92 -1.61
CA LEU A 63 2.94 2.51 -2.88
C LEU A 63 2.27 1.15 -2.71
N TYR A 64 0.95 1.16 -2.60
CA TYR A 64 0.12 -0.04 -2.61
C TYR A 64 -0.16 -0.43 -4.07
N MET A 65 0.05 -1.70 -4.39
CA MET A 65 -0.05 -2.25 -5.73
C MET A 65 -1.03 -3.41 -5.74
N PHE A 66 -1.90 -3.47 -6.75
CA PHE A 66 -2.99 -4.42 -6.87
C PHE A 66 -2.99 -5.08 -8.25
N ARG A 67 -3.49 -6.32 -8.31
CA ARG A 67 -3.54 -7.10 -9.57
C ARG A 67 -4.57 -6.55 -10.56
N THR A 68 -5.68 -5.99 -10.07
CA THR A 68 -6.76 -5.46 -10.92
C THR A 68 -7.12 -4.02 -10.53
N GLU A 69 -7.69 -3.29 -11.49
CA GLU A 69 -8.14 -1.91 -11.26
C GLU A 69 -9.26 -1.85 -10.23
N GLN A 70 -10.17 -2.82 -10.25
CA GLN A 70 -11.29 -2.90 -9.31
C GLN A 70 -10.82 -2.93 -7.85
N LEU A 71 -9.76 -3.69 -7.55
CA LEU A 71 -9.19 -3.76 -6.20
C LEU A 71 -8.53 -2.44 -5.81
N ALA A 72 -7.81 -1.79 -6.73
CA ALA A 72 -7.22 -0.48 -6.50
C ALA A 72 -8.29 0.60 -6.25
N SER A 73 -9.39 0.56 -7.01
CA SER A 73 -10.53 1.46 -6.85
C SER A 73 -11.27 1.25 -5.53
N HIS A 74 -11.48 -0.01 -5.13
CA HIS A 74 -12.07 -0.34 -3.84
C HIS A 74 -11.22 0.22 -2.69
N TYR A 75 -9.90 0.02 -2.75
CA TYR A 75 -8.98 0.59 -1.77
C TYR A 75 -9.00 2.14 -1.76
N ARG A 76 -9.01 2.80 -2.93
CA ARG A 76 -9.14 4.27 -3.02
C ARG A 76 -10.44 4.78 -2.40
N GLN A 77 -11.54 4.05 -2.59
CA GLN A 77 -12.82 4.39 -2.00
C GLN A 77 -12.76 4.28 -0.47
N ALA A 78 -12.18 3.21 0.08
CA ALA A 78 -12.00 3.04 1.52
C ALA A 78 -11.11 4.12 2.16
N LEU A 79 -10.08 4.58 1.44
CA LEU A 79 -9.28 5.74 1.86
C LEU A 79 -10.09 7.03 1.88
N SER A 80 -10.99 7.21 0.91
CA SER A 80 -11.77 8.44 0.76
C SER A 80 -12.99 8.47 1.70
N SER A 81 -13.51 7.31 2.10
CA SER A 81 -14.65 7.18 3.01
C SER A 81 -14.26 7.31 4.49
N GLY A 82 -12.97 7.34 4.82
CA GLY A 82 -12.47 7.35 6.20
C GLY A 82 -12.60 5.99 6.90
N GLU A 83 -12.95 4.92 6.19
CA GLU A 83 -13.05 3.56 6.74
C GLU A 83 -11.72 3.06 7.32
N LEU A 84 -10.62 3.57 6.77
CA LEU A 84 -9.24 3.26 7.18
C LEU A 84 -8.71 4.16 8.30
N ASP A 85 -9.49 5.16 8.74
CA ASP A 85 -9.14 6.03 9.88
C ASP A 85 -9.72 5.53 11.21
N VAL A 86 -10.54 4.47 11.19
CA VAL A 86 -11.17 3.88 12.38
C VAL A 86 -10.17 2.96 13.10
N GLY A 87 -9.20 3.59 13.74
CA GLY A 87 -8.18 2.96 14.56
C GLY A 87 -8.15 3.53 15.96
N THR A 88 -9.30 3.60 16.64
CA THR A 88 -9.40 3.91 18.07
C THR A 88 -8.55 2.93 18.88
#